data_AF-A0A6C0KMY1-F1
#
_entry.id   AF-A0A6C0KMY1-F1
#
_cell.length_a   1.000
_cell.length_b   1.000
_cell.length_c   1.000
_cell.angle_alpha   90.00
_cell.angle_beta   90.00
_cell.angle_gamma   90.00
#
_symmetry.space_group_name_H-M   'P 1'
#
loop_
_entity.id
_entity.type
_entity.pdbx_description
1 polymer ?
#
loop_
_entity_poly.entity_id
_entity_poly.type
_entity_poly.pdbx_seq_one_letter_code
_entity_poly.pdbx_strand_id
1 'polypeptide(L)'
;MSYQQDAFMTSLQILLLHIDPPAKLLYGFLLLLVIVYSPLIGVDYRTFADSLLGRVFGVAIVYGVVQTMGWIYGVLTALAFLLILHGAHRVSDIEGFDGGGSVSEKRTDRSSRWFVEQVLGENPRKIANDQVNTYPVQA
;
A
#
# COMPACT_ATOMS: atom_id res chain seq x y z
N MET A 1 -47.88 -12.66 25.90
CA MET A 1 -46.40 -12.58 25.92
C MET A 1 -45.71 -13.72 25.14
N SER A 2 -46.42 -14.77 24.67
CA SER A 2 -45.84 -15.87 23.88
C SER A 2 -45.45 -15.50 22.45
N TYR A 3 -46.23 -14.68 21.75
CA TYR A 3 -45.97 -14.29 20.36
C TYR A 3 -44.63 -13.56 20.14
N GLN A 4 -44.11 -12.88 21.17
CA GLN A 4 -42.86 -12.12 21.09
C GLN A 4 -41.63 -13.03 21.26
N GLN A 5 -41.78 -14.16 21.96
CA GLN A 5 -40.73 -15.19 22.08
C GLN A 5 -40.61 -16.02 20.79
N ASP A 6 -41.73 -16.36 20.14
CA ASP A 6 -41.71 -17.12 18.89
C ASP A 6 -41.08 -16.32 17.73
N ALA A 7 -41.35 -15.01 17.68
CA ALA A 7 -40.74 -14.09 16.71
C ALA A 7 -39.21 -13.91 16.93
N PHE A 8 -38.76 -13.97 18.19
CA PHE A 8 -37.34 -13.92 18.52
C PHE A 8 -36.61 -15.24 18.18
N MET A 9 -37.25 -16.38 18.44
CA MET A 9 -36.66 -17.69 18.12
C MET A 9 -36.55 -17.91 16.61
N THR A 10 -37.54 -17.46 15.83
CA THR A 10 -37.47 -17.51 14.36
C THR A 10 -36.43 -16.54 13.79
N SER A 11 -36.29 -15.33 14.35
CA SER A 11 -35.26 -14.39 13.89
C SER A 11 -33.83 -14.86 14.17
N LEU A 12 -33.59 -15.48 15.33
CA LEU A 12 -32.31 -16.11 15.64
C LEU A 12 -32.02 -17.31 14.75
N GLN A 13 -33.02 -18.15 14.46
CA GLN A 13 -32.86 -19.29 13.56
C GLN A 13 -32.52 -18.84 12.13
N ILE A 14 -33.16 -17.78 11.63
CA ILE A 14 -32.86 -17.21 10.31
C ILE A 14 -31.43 -16.65 10.28
N LEU A 15 -30.99 -15.99 11.35
CA LEU A 15 -29.61 -15.51 11.48
C LEU A 15 -28.59 -16.66 11.51
N LEU A 16 -28.85 -17.70 12.29
CA LEU A 16 -27.99 -18.88 12.39
C LEU A 16 -27.91 -19.68 11.08
N LEU A 17 -29.00 -19.73 10.31
CA LEU A 17 -29.04 -20.35 8.98
C LEU A 17 -28.25 -19.56 7.93
N HIS A 18 -28.03 -18.26 8.15
CA HIS A 18 -27.28 -17.38 7.25
C HIS A 18 -25.80 -17.23 7.62
N ILE A 19 -25.33 -17.97 8.64
CA ILE A 19 -23.91 -17.95 8.99
C ILE A 19 -23.12 -18.66 7.89
N ASP A 20 -22.14 -17.94 7.35
CA ASP A 20 -21.21 -18.48 6.37
C ASP A 20 -20.48 -19.72 6.91
N PRO A 21 -20.10 -20.68 6.04
CA PRO A 21 -19.35 -21.85 6.45
C PRO A 21 -18.05 -21.44 7.19
N PRO A 22 -17.63 -22.21 8.20
CA PRO A 22 -16.55 -21.83 9.11
C PRO A 22 -15.21 -21.54 8.41
N ALA A 23 -14.96 -22.17 7.25
CA ALA A 23 -13.78 -21.92 6.44
C ALA A 23 -13.73 -20.48 5.88
N LYS A 24 -14.87 -19.92 5.46
CA LYS A 24 -14.94 -18.53 4.97
C LYS A 24 -14.73 -17.53 6.10
N LEU A 25 -15.29 -17.81 7.28
CA LEU A 25 -15.08 -16.99 8.46
C LEU A 25 -13.61 -16.97 8.89
N LEU A 26 -12.93 -18.12 8.86
CA LEU A 26 -11.50 -18.20 9.15
C LEU A 26 -10.67 -17.44 8.12
N TYR A 27 -11.02 -17.53 6.83
CA TYR A 27 -10.38 -16.74 5.78
C TYR A 27 -10.56 -15.23 6.00
N GLY A 28 -11.78 -14.78 6.31
CA GLY A 28 -12.07 -13.39 6.65
C GLY A 28 -11.29 -12.90 7.88
N PHE A 29 -11.16 -13.74 8.90
CA PHE A 29 -10.34 -13.45 10.08
C PHE A 29 -8.86 -13.29 9.74
N LEU A 30 -8.30 -14.18 8.92
CA LEU A 30 -6.91 -14.05 8.43
C LEU A 30 -6.72 -12.78 7.61
N LEU A 31 -7.67 -12.43 6.74
CA LEU A 31 -7.63 -11.17 5.99
C LEU A 31 -7.64 -9.96 6.90
N LEU A 32 -8.43 -9.97 7.98
CA LEU A 32 -8.41 -8.89 8.97
C LEU A 32 -7.06 -8.77 9.65
N LEU A 33 -6.41 -9.88 10.00
CA LEU A 33 -5.05 -9.85 10.53
C LEU A 33 -4.07 -9.23 9.52
N VAL A 34 -4.16 -9.62 8.24
CA VAL A 34 -3.32 -9.04 7.18
C VAL A 34 -3.56 -7.54 7.04
N ILE A 35 -4.81 -7.08 7.12
CA ILE A 35 -5.16 -5.66 7.07
C ILE A 35 -4.55 -4.90 8.26
N VAL A 36 -4.75 -5.40 9.48
CA VAL A 36 -4.28 -4.76 10.72
C VAL A 36 -2.75 -4.71 10.78
N TYR A 37 -2.09 -5.78 10.38
CA TYR A 37 -0.63 -5.88 10.39
C TYR A 37 0.01 -5.50 9.04
N SER A 38 -0.75 -4.94 8.10
CA SER A 38 -0.24 -4.42 6.82
C SER A 38 0.96 -3.46 6.98
N PRO A 39 0.99 -2.56 7.98
CA PRO A 39 2.14 -1.67 8.19
C PRO A 39 3.45 -2.40 8.50
N LEU A 40 3.40 -3.61 9.08
CA LEU A 40 4.58 -4.42 9.43
C LEU A 40 5.15 -5.21 8.24
N ILE A 41 4.47 -5.21 7.09
CA ILE A 41 4.92 -5.95 5.91
C ILE A 41 6.21 -5.31 5.36
N GLY A 42 7.24 -6.15 5.19
CA GLY A 42 8.56 -5.73 4.71
C GLY A 42 8.54 -5.10 3.31
N VAL A 43 9.52 -4.23 3.04
CA VAL A 43 9.61 -3.42 1.83
C VAL A 43 9.74 -4.29 0.56
N ASP A 44 10.38 -5.46 0.65
CA ASP A 44 10.58 -6.37 -0.50
C ASP A 44 9.27 -6.95 -1.04
N TYR A 45 8.31 -7.25 -0.16
CA TYR A 45 7.00 -7.74 -0.58
C TYR A 45 6.16 -6.62 -1.21
N ARG A 46 6.36 -5.38 -0.75
CA ARG A 46 5.69 -4.20 -1.30
C ARG A 46 6.21 -3.84 -2.69
N THR A 47 7.52 -3.90 -2.91
CA THR A 47 8.12 -3.66 -4.25
C THR A 47 7.71 -4.74 -5.25
N PHE A 48 7.58 -6.00 -4.81
CA PHE A 48 6.99 -7.05 -5.64
C PHE A 48 5.51 -6.78 -5.97
N ALA A 49 4.70 -6.42 -4.97
CA ALA A 49 3.28 -6.11 -5.18
C ALA A 49 3.07 -4.91 -6.13
N ASP A 50 3.97 -3.92 -6.08
CA ASP A 50 3.94 -2.75 -6.95
C ASP A 50 4.35 -3.06 -8.42
N SER A 51 5.05 -4.17 -8.65
CA SER A 51 5.43 -4.60 -10.00
C SER A 51 4.22 -4.96 -10.86
N LEU A 52 4.35 -4.87 -12.19
CA LEU A 52 3.30 -5.27 -13.14
C LEU A 52 2.82 -6.71 -12.89
N LEU A 53 3.76 -7.61 -12.62
CA LEU A 53 3.45 -9.02 -12.34
C LEU A 53 2.68 -9.16 -11.02
N GLY A 54 3.10 -8.46 -9.97
CA GLY A 54 2.43 -8.43 -8.67
C GLY A 54 1.01 -7.89 -8.75
N ARG A 55 0.79 -6.82 -9.54
CA ARG A 55 -0.54 -6.23 -9.77
C ARG A 55 -1.47 -7.17 -10.53
N VAL A 56 -1.00 -7.79 -11.62
CA VAL A 56 -1.80 -8.77 -12.36
C VAL A 56 -2.15 -9.96 -11.47
N PHE A 57 -1.18 -10.44 -10.68
CA PHE A 57 -1.41 -11.54 -9.74
C PHE A 57 -2.40 -11.17 -8.64
N GLY A 58 -2.29 -9.98 -8.05
CA GLY A 58 -3.22 -9.47 -7.05
C GLY A 58 -4.66 -9.36 -7.58
N VAL A 59 -4.82 -8.82 -8.80
CA VAL A 59 -6.14 -8.75 -9.46
C VAL A 59 -6.69 -10.15 -9.75
N ALA A 60 -5.85 -11.08 -10.21
CA ALA A 60 -6.26 -12.48 -10.44
C ALA A 60 -6.73 -13.16 -9.15
N ILE A 61 -6.03 -12.94 -8.03
CA ILE A 61 -6.44 -13.45 -6.72
C ILE A 61 -7.80 -12.86 -6.32
N VAL A 62 -7.97 -11.54 -6.39
CA VAL A 62 -9.24 -10.89 -6.05
C VAL A 62 -10.38 -11.45 -6.89
N TYR A 63 -10.18 -11.60 -8.20
CA TYR A 63 -11.17 -12.21 -9.08
C TYR A 63 -11.50 -13.65 -8.67
N GLY A 64 -10.49 -14.47 -8.38
CA GLY A 64 -10.68 -15.84 -7.92
C GLY A 64 -11.48 -15.94 -6.61
N VAL A 65 -11.23 -15.04 -5.66
CA VAL A 65 -11.96 -14.99 -4.38
C VAL A 65 -13.41 -14.56 -4.59
N VAL A 66 -13.66 -13.55 -5.46
CA VAL A 66 -15.02 -13.12 -5.78
C VAL A 66 -15.85 -14.29 -6.35
N GLN A 67 -15.27 -15.08 -7.25
CA GLN A 67 -15.97 -16.22 -7.88
C GLN A 67 -16.24 -17.37 -6.90
N THR A 68 -15.33 -17.63 -5.95
CA THR A 68 -15.42 -18.81 -5.08
C THR A 68 -16.10 -18.54 -3.75
N MET A 69 -15.84 -17.39 -3.12
CA MET A 69 -16.32 -17.08 -1.77
C MET A 69 -17.40 -16.01 -1.73
N GLY A 70 -17.54 -15.23 -2.81
CA GLY A 70 -18.54 -14.18 -2.97
C GLY A 70 -17.96 -12.78 -2.87
N TRP A 71 -18.80 -11.79 -3.15
CA TRP A 71 -18.38 -10.40 -3.31
C TRP A 71 -17.80 -9.78 -2.03
N ILE A 72 -18.33 -10.12 -0.85
CA ILE A 72 -17.87 -9.57 0.44
C ILE A 72 -16.39 -9.90 0.69
N TYR A 73 -16.03 -11.18 0.57
CA TYR A 73 -14.65 -11.64 0.74
C TYR A 73 -13.74 -11.13 -0.38
N GLY A 74 -14.28 -10.96 -1.59
CA GLY A 74 -13.58 -10.33 -2.69
C GLY A 74 -13.20 -8.87 -2.41
N VAL A 75 -14.14 -8.07 -1.91
CA VAL A 75 -13.89 -6.68 -1.50
C VAL A 75 -12.88 -6.63 -0.36
N LEU A 76 -13.00 -7.51 0.63
CA LEU A 76 -12.04 -7.59 1.74
C LEU A 76 -10.62 -7.92 1.25
N THR A 77 -10.51 -8.86 0.30
CA THR A 77 -9.23 -9.23 -0.32
C THR A 77 -8.65 -8.07 -1.14
N ALA A 78 -9.50 -7.37 -1.89
CA ALA A 78 -9.08 -6.18 -2.65
C ALA A 78 -8.58 -5.08 -1.72
N LEU A 79 -9.26 -4.85 -0.60
CA LEU A 79 -8.87 -3.87 0.41
C LEU A 79 -7.53 -4.24 1.07
N ALA A 80 -7.34 -5.50 1.42
CA ALA A 80 -6.05 -6.01 1.92
C ALA A 80 -4.93 -5.80 0.90
N PHE A 81 -5.17 -6.13 -0.38
CA PHE A 81 -4.20 -5.93 -1.45
C PHE A 81 -3.86 -4.45 -1.68
N LEU A 82 -4.87 -3.58 -1.70
CA LEU A 82 -4.70 -2.13 -1.82
C LEU A 82 -3.95 -1.55 -0.63
N LEU A 83 -4.18 -2.04 0.58
CA LEU A 83 -3.44 -1.63 1.77
C LEU A 83 -1.97 -2.04 1.71
N ILE A 84 -1.66 -3.20 1.13
CA ILE A 84 -0.27 -3.62 0.91
C ILE A 84 0.40 -2.70 -0.12
N LEU A 85 -0.31 -2.36 -1.19
CA LEU A 85 0.14 -1.42 -2.22
C LEU A 85 0.32 0.01 -1.68
N HIS A 86 -0.61 0.48 -0.84
CA HIS A 86 -0.61 1.84 -0.30
C HIS A 86 0.32 1.97 0.92
N GLY A 87 0.53 0.87 1.65
CA GLY A 87 1.48 0.78 2.76
C GLY A 87 2.93 0.91 2.30
N ALA A 88 3.22 0.73 1.00
CA ALA A 88 4.39 1.37 0.42
C ALA A 88 4.18 2.88 0.54
N HIS A 89 4.65 3.45 1.67
CA HIS A 89 4.92 4.86 1.77
C HIS A 89 5.56 5.26 0.44
N ARG A 90 4.80 6.01 -0.35
CA ARG A 90 5.40 6.96 -1.28
C ARG A 90 6.39 7.69 -0.41
N VAL A 91 7.66 7.60 -0.75
CA VAL A 91 8.72 8.34 -0.08
C VAL A 91 8.43 9.83 -0.35
N SER A 92 7.49 10.37 0.41
CA SER A 92 7.18 11.78 0.57
C SER A 92 7.20 12.11 2.07
N ASP A 93 7.98 11.36 2.84
CA ASP A 93 8.54 11.81 4.11
C ASP A 93 9.77 12.69 3.84
N ILE A 94 9.58 13.71 2.98
CA ILE A 94 10.41 14.91 3.01
C ILE A 94 9.44 16.04 3.31
N GLU A 95 9.15 16.17 4.60
CA GLU A 95 8.73 17.42 5.19
C GLU A 95 9.87 18.43 4.92
N GLY A 96 9.72 19.24 3.88
CA GLY A 96 10.74 20.18 3.43
C GLY A 96 10.39 20.83 2.10
N PHE A 97 9.80 22.03 2.18
CA PHE A 97 9.59 23.02 1.11
C PHE A 97 9.55 22.45 -0.33
N ASP A 98 8.35 22.05 -0.77
CA ASP A 98 8.04 21.84 -2.19
C ASP A 98 8.03 23.21 -2.90
N GLY A 99 9.23 23.70 -3.22
CA GLY A 99 9.42 24.75 -4.20
C GLY A 99 9.15 24.14 -5.57
N GLY A 100 7.88 24.14 -5.97
CA GLY A 100 7.37 23.53 -7.20
C GLY A 100 8.33 23.69 -8.39
N GLY A 101 9.02 22.61 -8.71
CA GLY A 101 10.07 22.57 -9.72
C GLY A 101 10.66 21.16 -9.78
N SER A 102 10.99 20.69 -10.98
CA SER A 102 11.47 19.33 -11.24
C SER A 102 12.87 19.10 -10.65
N VAL A 103 12.95 18.85 -9.35
CA VAL A 103 14.22 18.48 -8.71
C VAL A 103 14.57 17.04 -9.09
N SER A 104 15.67 16.88 -9.81
CA SER A 104 16.21 15.56 -10.17
C SER A 104 17.16 15.10 -9.07
N GLU A 105 16.73 14.13 -8.25
CA GLU A 105 17.61 13.47 -7.28
C GLU A 105 18.58 12.53 -8.02
N LYS A 106 19.88 12.87 -8.02
CA LYS A 106 20.93 11.96 -8.51
C LYS A 106 21.57 11.23 -7.33
N ARG A 107 21.64 9.90 -7.40
CA ARG A 107 22.47 9.11 -6.47
C ARG A 107 23.94 9.42 -6.71
N THR A 108 24.66 9.81 -5.67
CA THR A 108 26.08 10.17 -5.75
C THR A 108 26.93 8.91 -5.81
N ASP A 109 27.66 8.73 -6.92
CA ASP A 109 28.68 7.70 -7.01
C ASP A 109 29.90 8.11 -6.18
N ARG A 110 30.38 7.20 -5.33
CA ARG A 110 31.53 7.42 -4.41
C ARG A 110 32.82 7.84 -5.14
N SER A 111 32.89 7.61 -6.45
CA SER A 111 34.04 7.89 -7.31
C SER A 111 34.20 9.36 -7.69
N SER A 112 33.14 10.18 -7.63
CA SER A 112 33.17 11.57 -8.12
C SER A 112 32.61 12.54 -7.08
N ARG A 113 33.37 12.75 -6.01
CA ARG A 113 33.07 13.75 -4.98
C ARG A 113 33.36 15.15 -5.51
N TRP A 114 32.50 16.12 -5.20
CA TRP A 114 32.74 17.52 -5.53
C TRP A 114 33.91 18.08 -4.71
N PHE A 115 34.60 19.08 -5.24
CA PHE A 115 35.76 19.69 -4.57
C PHE A 115 35.42 20.14 -3.14
N VAL A 116 34.24 20.73 -2.94
CA VAL A 116 33.76 21.19 -1.63
C VAL A 116 33.61 20.03 -0.65
N GLU A 117 33.09 18.88 -1.10
CA GLU A 117 32.95 17.66 -0.29
C GLU A 117 34.32 17.10 0.13
N GLN A 118 35.32 17.20 -0.75
CA GLN A 118 36.68 16.76 -0.45
C GLN A 118 37.36 17.64 0.60
N VAL A 119 37.15 18.96 0.52
CA VAL A 119 37.72 19.93 1.47
C VAL A 119 37.04 19.83 2.84
N LEU A 120 35.73 19.60 2.89
CA LEU A 120 34.97 19.48 4.13
C LEU A 120 34.92 18.06 4.71
N GLY A 121 35.45 17.06 4.00
CA GLY A 121 35.44 15.66 4.44
C GLY A 121 34.06 15.00 4.45
N GLU A 122 33.10 15.57 3.73
CA GLU A 122 31.72 15.10 3.70
C GLU A 122 31.57 13.87 2.79
N ASN A 123 30.62 13.01 3.15
CA ASN A 123 30.28 11.82 2.37
C ASN A 123 28.76 11.79 2.12
N PRO A 124 28.22 12.70 1.28
CA PRO A 124 26.80 12.77 1.03
C PRO A 124 26.33 11.52 0.26
N ARG A 125 25.17 10.99 0.67
CA ARG A 125 24.56 9.81 0.02
C ARG A 125 23.69 10.18 -1.18
N LYS A 126 23.28 11.45 -1.29
CA LYS A 126 22.40 11.98 -2.34
C LYS A 126 22.69 13.45 -2.58
N ILE A 127 22.56 13.90 -3.84
CA ILE A 127 22.60 15.32 -4.21
C ILE A 127 21.31 15.64 -4.98
N ALA A 128 20.57 16.65 -4.51
CA ALA A 128 19.44 17.22 -5.20
C ALA A 128 19.96 18.33 -6.13
N ASN A 129 19.78 18.16 -7.44
CA ASN A 129 20.13 19.21 -8.40
C ASN A 129 18.87 19.96 -8.82
N ASP A 130 18.91 21.28 -8.63
CA ASP A 130 17.93 22.21 -9.18
C ASP A 130 18.53 22.87 -10.43
N GLN A 131 17.76 22.94 -11.51
CA GLN A 131 18.16 23.61 -12.74
C GLN A 131 17.37 24.91 -12.88
N VAL A 132 18.04 26.04 -12.66
CA VAL A 132 17.45 27.36 -12.90
C VAL A 132 17.73 27.75 -14.35
N ASN A 133 16.70 27.69 -15.20
CA ASN A 133 16.78 28.19 -16.57
C ASN A 133 16.74 29.72 -16.55
N THR A 134 17.91 30.35 -16.71
CA THR A 134 17.99 31.80 -16.94
C THR A 134 18.02 32.10 -18.43
N TYR A 135 17.17 33.02 -18.89
CA TYR A 135 17.28 33.57 -20.24
C TYR A 135 18.48 34.51 -20.33
N PRO A 136 19.25 34.49 -21.44
CA PRO A 136 20.31 35.47 -21.65
C PRO A 136 19.71 36.87 -21.75
N VAL A 137 20.30 37.83 -21.03
CA VAL A 137 19.97 39.25 -21.19
C VAL A 137 20.51 39.69 -22.55
N GLN A 138 19.61 39.99 -23.49
CA GLN A 138 20.00 40.58 -24.77
C GLN A 138 20.44 42.03 -24.51
N ALA A 139 21.70 42.33 -24.82
CA ALA A 139 22.25 43.68 -24.80
C ALA A 139 22.07 44.37 -26.15
#